data_AF-A0ABC9Z2U8-F1
#
_entry.id   AF-A0ABC9Z2U8-F1
#
_cell.length_a   1.000
_cell.length_b   1.000
_cell.length_c   1.000
_cell.angle_alpha   90.00
_cell.angle_beta   90.00
_cell.angle_gamma   90.00
#
_symmetry.space_group_name_H-M   'P 1'
#
loop_
_entity.id
_entity.type
_entity.pdbx_description
1 polymer ?
#
loop_
_entity_poly.entity_id
_entity_poly.type
_entity_poly.pdbx_seq_one_letter_code
_entity_poly.pdbx_strand_id
1 'polypeptide(L)'
;MGVLVNTVPNLAQSPWSREAFIDATAVGNVTGQGSTGVKSGVLRTGLQLGCNTDVSSGLQTGSSGSIGPNASVTVSAQPGATLVGNASISPQIQTTIKPGAITTIPLGERVLEGAVGASDLTGIQVNVDSCLGPVSVRVYTQFSISTHVADTTVNVYSDPSTI
;
A
#
# COMPACT_ATOMS: atom_id res chain seq x y z
N MET A 1 8.04 15.77 12.50
CA MET A 1 7.79 14.35 12.19
C MET A 1 9.15 13.68 12.06
N GLY A 2 9.41 12.63 12.83
CA GLY A 2 10.62 11.82 12.72
C GLY A 2 10.26 10.47 12.11
N VAL A 3 11.08 9.96 11.19
CA VAL A 3 10.87 8.66 10.54
C VAL A 3 12.20 7.95 10.41
N LEU A 4 12.23 6.67 10.77
CA LEU A 4 13.33 5.75 10.54
C LEU A 4 12.79 4.54 9.79
N VAL A 5 13.45 4.18 8.69
CA VAL A 5 13.13 2.99 7.90
C VAL A 5 14.33 2.06 7.97
N ASN A 6 14.12 0.87 8.53
CA ASN A 6 15.13 -0.16 8.68
C ASN A 6 14.81 -1.33 7.74
N THR A 7 15.46 -1.36 6.58
CA THR A 7 15.32 -2.46 5.62
C THR A 7 15.99 -3.72 6.15
N VAL A 8 15.29 -4.85 6.05
CA VAL A 8 15.79 -6.16 6.49
C VAL A 8 15.68 -7.19 5.38
N PRO A 9 16.49 -8.26 5.40
CA PRO A 9 16.25 -9.41 4.54
C PRO A 9 14.84 -9.93 4.76
N ASN A 10 14.12 -10.20 3.67
CA ASN A 10 12.75 -10.66 3.74
C ASN A 10 12.66 -12.08 4.30
N LEU A 11 11.69 -12.31 5.18
CA LEU A 11 11.46 -13.58 5.84
C LEU A 11 11.10 -14.70 4.85
N ALA A 12 10.49 -14.34 3.71
CA ALA A 12 10.13 -15.27 2.65
C ALA A 12 11.33 -15.75 1.79
N GLN A 13 12.52 -15.16 1.95
CA GLN A 13 13.72 -15.42 1.12
C GLN A 13 13.49 -15.36 -0.40
N SER A 14 12.43 -14.68 -0.82
CA SER A 14 12.06 -14.44 -2.21
C SER A 14 12.80 -13.22 -2.78
N PRO A 15 13.38 -13.32 -4.00
CA PRO A 15 13.99 -12.19 -4.70
C PRO A 15 13.01 -11.04 -5.03
N TRP A 16 11.71 -11.33 -5.03
CA TRP A 16 10.63 -10.40 -5.40
C TRP A 16 9.88 -9.83 -4.22
N SER A 17 10.37 -10.09 -3.00
CA SER A 17 9.81 -9.53 -1.78
C SER A 17 10.77 -8.53 -1.15
N ARG A 18 10.22 -7.51 -0.50
CA ARG A 18 10.95 -6.53 0.29
C ARG A 18 10.35 -6.46 1.67
N GLU A 19 11.20 -6.27 2.66
CA GLU A 19 10.78 -6.19 4.05
C GLU A 19 11.51 -5.06 4.77
N ALA A 20 10.79 -4.31 5.58
CA ALA A 20 11.35 -3.24 6.39
C ALA A 20 10.57 -3.08 7.69
N PHE A 21 11.26 -2.60 8.71
CA PHE A 21 10.65 -2.09 9.92
C PHE A 21 10.63 -0.56 9.87
N ILE A 22 9.52 0.03 10.28
CA ILE A 22 9.36 1.48 10.24
C ILE A 22 9.02 1.97 11.64
N ASP A 23 9.81 2.95 12.08
CA ASP A 23 9.54 3.75 13.25
C ASP A 23 9.17 5.16 12.80
N ALA A 24 8.10 5.71 13.35
CA ALA A 24 7.65 7.04 13.02
C ALA A 24 7.01 7.73 14.22
N THR A 25 7.45 8.97 14.47
CA THR A 25 6.89 9.82 15.52
C THR A 25 6.32 11.08 14.88
N ALA A 26 5.05 11.35 15.18
CA ALA A 26 4.33 12.53 14.74
C ALA A 26 3.78 13.29 15.95
N VAL A 27 3.96 14.62 15.94
CA VAL A 27 3.46 15.51 16.99
C VAL A 27 2.68 16.63 16.31
N GLY A 28 1.43 16.80 16.70
CA GLY A 28 0.57 17.91 16.33
C GLY A 28 0.39 18.83 17.54
N ASN A 29 0.59 20.14 17.34
CA ASN A 29 0.37 21.14 18.36
C ASN A 29 -0.58 22.22 17.82
N VAL A 30 -1.69 22.43 18.52
CA VAL A 30 -2.63 23.51 18.28
C VAL A 30 -2.16 24.71 19.07
N THR A 31 -1.70 25.74 18.37
CA THR A 31 -1.21 26.98 18.98
C THR A 31 -2.06 28.17 18.57
N GLY A 32 -1.94 29.27 19.31
CA GLY A 32 -2.72 30.48 19.11
C GLY A 32 -4.00 30.53 19.97
N GLN A 33 -4.45 31.75 20.26
CA GLN A 33 -5.71 32.03 20.95
C GLN A 33 -6.77 32.33 19.88
N GLY A 34 -7.24 31.29 19.19
CA GLY A 34 -8.31 31.45 18.21
C GLY A 34 -9.58 32.00 18.86
N SER A 35 -10.35 32.80 18.13
CA SER A 35 -11.61 33.37 18.62
C SER A 35 -12.75 32.36 18.71
N THR A 36 -12.55 31.14 18.20
CA THR A 36 -13.55 30.08 18.10
C THR A 36 -13.05 28.81 18.77
N GLY A 37 -13.86 28.27 19.68
CA GLY A 37 -13.51 27.06 20.44
C GLY A 37 -13.35 25.83 19.55
N VAL A 38 -12.28 25.07 19.80
CA VAL A 38 -12.02 23.76 19.18
C VAL A 38 -12.97 22.73 19.78
N LYS A 39 -13.69 22.02 18.91
CA LYS A 39 -14.63 20.96 19.29
C LYS A 39 -13.93 19.61 19.41
N SER A 40 -13.06 19.31 18.45
CA SER A 40 -12.26 18.09 18.43
C SER A 40 -11.01 18.27 17.59
N GLY A 41 -9.99 17.49 17.92
CA GLY A 41 -8.80 17.29 17.09
C GLY A 41 -8.58 15.79 16.88
N VAL A 42 -8.12 15.40 15.70
CA VAL A 42 -7.78 14.01 15.37
C VAL A 42 -6.43 13.98 14.66
N LEU A 43 -5.50 13.18 15.18
CA LEU A 43 -4.21 12.90 14.57
C LEU A 43 -4.23 11.47 14.02
N ARG A 44 -4.06 11.34 12.71
CA ARG A 44 -3.95 10.04 12.02
C ARG A 44 -2.55 9.88 11.47
N THR A 45 -1.99 8.70 11.62
CA THR A 45 -0.68 8.37 11.05
C THR A 45 -0.78 7.04 10.30
N GLY A 46 -0.07 6.95 9.18
CA GLY A 46 -0.03 5.73 8.40
C GLY A 46 1.14 5.72 7.41
N LEU A 47 1.15 4.71 6.56
CA LEU A 47 2.18 4.49 5.55
C LEU A 47 1.58 4.50 4.16
N GLN A 48 2.41 4.83 3.18
CA GLN A 48 2.12 4.67 1.78
C GLN A 48 3.22 3.87 1.12
N LEU A 49 2.83 2.82 0.40
CA LEU A 49 3.72 1.91 -0.30
C LEU A 49 3.50 2.06 -1.80
N GLY A 50 4.58 2.34 -2.53
CA GLY A 50 4.61 2.34 -3.98
C GLY A 50 5.42 1.17 -4.49
N CYS A 51 4.80 0.33 -5.32
CA CYS A 51 5.49 -0.66 -6.13
C CYS A 51 5.56 -0.16 -7.58
N ASN A 52 6.75 -0.18 -8.19
CA ASN A 52 6.92 0.25 -9.58
C ASN A 52 6.19 -0.67 -10.57
N THR A 53 6.26 -1.98 -10.36
CA THR A 53 5.61 -2.97 -11.23
C THR A 53 5.11 -4.14 -10.39
N ASP A 54 3.80 -4.19 -10.19
CA ASP A 54 3.15 -5.31 -9.53
C ASP A 54 3.05 -6.49 -10.51
N VAL A 55 3.65 -7.62 -10.15
CA VAL A 55 3.66 -8.86 -10.95
C VAL A 55 2.82 -9.97 -10.34
N SER A 56 1.96 -9.65 -9.35
CA SER A 56 1.07 -10.63 -8.68
C SER A 56 0.12 -11.35 -9.66
N SER A 57 -0.15 -10.74 -10.83
CA SER A 57 -0.97 -11.31 -11.91
C SER A 57 -0.21 -12.17 -12.92
N GLY A 58 1.04 -12.50 -12.63
CA GLY A 58 1.82 -13.46 -13.41
C GLY A 58 2.76 -12.77 -14.40
N LEU A 59 4.01 -12.65 -13.98
CA LEU A 59 5.12 -12.80 -14.92
C LEU A 59 5.10 -14.26 -15.40
N GLN A 60 4.19 -14.58 -16.33
CA GLN A 60 4.29 -15.80 -17.11
C GLN A 60 5.40 -15.58 -18.15
N THR A 61 6.65 -15.51 -17.67
CA THR A 61 7.83 -15.53 -18.53
C THR A 61 7.72 -16.82 -19.33
N GLY A 62 7.66 -16.68 -20.65
CA GLY A 62 7.63 -17.80 -21.56
C GLY A 62 8.79 -18.75 -21.30
N SER A 63 8.48 -19.89 -20.72
CA SER A 63 9.20 -21.13 -20.91
C SER A 63 8.17 -22.25 -20.77
N SER A 64 7.94 -22.94 -21.89
CA SER A 64 7.09 -24.11 -22.01
C SER A 64 7.19 -25.02 -20.79
N GLY A 65 6.07 -25.29 -20.13
CA GLY A 65 6.08 -26.19 -18.98
C GLY A 65 4.86 -25.99 -18.08
N SER A 66 3.67 -26.12 -18.65
CA SER A 66 2.45 -26.27 -17.87
C SER A 66 2.50 -27.54 -17.02
N ILE A 67 2.81 -27.44 -15.73
CA ILE A 67 2.45 -28.43 -14.70
C ILE A 67 2.09 -27.69 -13.41
N GLY A 68 0.82 -27.75 -13.02
CA GLY A 68 0.31 -27.22 -11.75
C GLY A 68 -1.23 -27.10 -11.76
N PRO A 69 -1.98 -27.90 -10.97
CA PRO A 69 -3.39 -28.18 -11.23
C PRO A 69 -4.30 -27.18 -10.53
N ASN A 70 -4.82 -26.19 -11.25
CA ASN A 70 -6.02 -25.47 -10.82
C ASN A 70 -7.21 -26.05 -11.58
N ALA A 71 -7.67 -27.21 -11.09
CA ALA A 71 -8.96 -27.74 -11.44
C ALA A 71 -10.04 -26.87 -10.78
N SER A 72 -10.66 -25.98 -11.55
CA SER A 72 -12.05 -25.57 -11.33
C SER A 72 -12.79 -25.75 -12.64
N VAL A 73 -13.12 -27.02 -12.93
CA VAL A 73 -14.03 -27.39 -14.00
C VAL A 73 -15.45 -27.09 -13.51
N THR A 74 -16.11 -26.13 -14.13
CA THR A 74 -17.57 -26.10 -14.21
C THR A 74 -17.97 -25.39 -15.48
N VAL A 75 -18.21 -26.17 -16.56
CA VAL A 75 -19.28 -25.86 -17.50
C VAL A 75 -19.94 -27.18 -17.88
N SER A 76 -21.19 -27.31 -17.45
CA SER A 76 -22.12 -28.39 -17.74
C SER A 76 -22.60 -28.36 -19.20
N ALA A 77 -22.86 -29.58 -19.72
CA ALA A 77 -23.70 -29.96 -20.87
C ALA A 77 -23.10 -29.90 -22.30
N GLN A 78 -22.76 -31.10 -22.76
CA GLN A 78 -22.46 -31.62 -24.12
C GLN A 78 -23.69 -31.58 -25.08
N PRO A 79 -23.66 -31.93 -26.41
CA PRO A 79 -22.59 -32.18 -27.39
C PRO A 79 -22.72 -31.40 -28.73
N GLY A 80 -21.59 -31.12 -29.38
CA GLY A 80 -21.58 -30.73 -30.79
C GLY A 80 -20.18 -30.68 -31.39
N ALA A 81 -19.83 -31.72 -32.15
CA ALA A 81 -18.87 -31.73 -33.27
C ALA A 81 -17.39 -31.32 -33.02
N THR A 82 -16.57 -32.35 -32.87
CA THR A 82 -15.31 -32.62 -33.59
C THR A 82 -14.67 -31.56 -34.52
N LEU A 83 -13.35 -31.40 -34.29
CA LEU A 83 -12.24 -31.44 -35.26
C LEU A 83 -11.79 -30.14 -35.97
N VAL A 84 -10.54 -29.79 -35.63
CA VAL A 84 -9.41 -29.49 -36.54
C VAL A 84 -9.29 -28.07 -37.08
N GLY A 85 -8.26 -27.39 -36.55
CA GLY A 85 -7.21 -26.84 -37.41
C GLY A 85 -7.21 -25.33 -37.60
N ASN A 86 -6.13 -24.71 -37.11
CA ASN A 86 -5.66 -23.37 -37.44
C ASN A 86 -6.42 -22.21 -36.79
N ALA A 87 -6.44 -22.18 -35.46
CA ALA A 87 -6.63 -20.93 -34.75
C ALA A 87 -5.34 -20.10 -34.88
N SER A 88 -5.34 -19.17 -35.84
CA SER A 88 -4.49 -17.97 -35.76
C SER A 88 -5.00 -17.17 -34.56
N ILE A 89 -4.53 -17.56 -33.38
CA ILE A 89 -4.72 -16.80 -32.15
C ILE A 89 -3.85 -15.57 -32.27
N SER A 90 -4.42 -14.47 -32.75
CA SER A 90 -3.90 -13.13 -32.48
C SER A 90 -3.85 -13.00 -30.95
N PRO A 91 -2.67 -13.11 -30.31
CA PRO A 91 -2.61 -13.03 -28.87
C PRO A 91 -2.64 -11.53 -28.58
N GLN A 92 -3.84 -10.99 -28.42
CA GLN A 92 -4.00 -9.73 -27.73
C GLN A 92 -3.70 -10.00 -26.26
N ILE A 93 -2.41 -10.07 -25.94
CA ILE A 93 -1.91 -10.16 -24.58
C ILE A 93 -2.23 -8.82 -23.92
N GLN A 94 -3.41 -8.71 -23.34
CA GLN A 94 -3.70 -7.67 -22.38
C GLN A 94 -3.10 -8.10 -21.03
N THR A 95 -1.78 -8.02 -20.92
CA THR A 95 -1.14 -7.97 -19.62
C THR A 95 -1.63 -6.70 -18.93
N THR A 96 -2.55 -6.83 -17.98
CA THR A 96 -2.85 -5.70 -17.10
C THR A 96 -1.73 -5.64 -16.05
N ILE A 97 -0.55 -5.23 -16.51
CA ILE A 97 0.43 -4.59 -15.63
C ILE A 97 -0.33 -3.46 -14.98
N LYS A 98 -0.58 -3.49 -13.67
CA LYS A 98 -1.16 -2.35 -12.96
C LYS A 98 0.02 -1.47 -12.53
N PRO A 99 0.33 -0.38 -13.26
CA PRO A 99 1.49 0.43 -12.92
C PRO A 99 1.18 1.22 -11.64
N GLY A 100 2.11 1.24 -10.70
CA GLY A 100 2.20 2.31 -9.69
C GLY A 100 0.97 2.53 -8.81
N ALA A 101 0.37 1.49 -8.23
CA ALA A 101 -0.60 1.71 -7.18
C ALA A 101 0.11 2.11 -5.87
N ILE A 102 -0.20 3.30 -5.36
CA ILE A 102 0.21 3.70 -4.01
C ILE A 102 -0.83 3.13 -3.03
N THR A 103 -0.43 2.14 -2.24
CA THR A 103 -1.27 1.55 -1.20
C THR A 103 -1.13 2.36 0.09
N THR A 104 -2.24 2.86 0.63
CA THR A 104 -2.25 3.60 1.90
C THR A 104 -2.69 2.67 3.03
N ILE A 105 -1.85 2.54 4.06
CA ILE A 105 -2.07 1.70 5.23
C ILE A 105 -2.26 2.63 6.44
N PRO A 106 -3.49 2.77 6.97
CA PRO A 106 -3.71 3.49 8.21
C PRO A 106 -3.14 2.68 9.39
N LEU A 107 -2.31 3.30 10.22
CA LEU A 107 -1.68 2.62 11.37
C LEU A 107 -2.27 3.05 12.71
N GLY A 108 -2.64 4.32 12.83
CA GLY A 108 -3.17 4.84 14.07
C GLY A 108 -4.02 6.07 13.88
N GLU A 109 -5.02 6.20 14.75
CA GLU A 109 -5.84 7.40 14.90
C GLU A 109 -5.91 7.74 16.38
N ARG A 110 -5.68 9.01 16.71
CA ARG A 110 -5.76 9.52 18.07
C ARG A 110 -6.63 10.76 18.10
N VAL A 111 -7.69 10.72 18.91
CA VAL A 111 -8.48 11.91 19.24
C VAL A 111 -7.71 12.71 20.29
N LEU A 112 -7.59 14.02 20.09
CA LEU A 112 -6.92 14.93 21.00
C LEU A 112 -7.86 15.32 22.14
N GLU A 113 -7.36 15.20 23.36
CA GLU A 113 -8.03 15.68 24.59
C GLU A 113 -7.54 17.07 25.01
N GLY A 114 -6.54 17.62 24.31
CA GLY A 114 -5.97 18.93 24.57
C GLY A 114 -5.29 19.51 23.33
N ALA A 115 -4.49 20.56 23.52
CA ALA A 115 -3.82 21.26 22.42
C ALA A 115 -2.70 20.44 21.75
N VAL A 116 -2.20 19.38 22.40
CA VAL A 116 -1.09 18.57 21.89
C VAL A 116 -1.56 17.14 21.67
N GLY A 117 -1.25 16.60 20.50
CA GLY A 117 -1.41 15.19 20.18
C GLY A 117 -0.08 14.61 19.70
N ALA A 118 0.25 13.41 20.14
CA ALA A 118 1.41 12.66 19.67
C ALA A 118 0.98 11.27 19.21
N SER A 119 1.66 10.77 18.19
CA SER A 119 1.54 9.41 17.69
C SER A 119 2.95 8.87 17.56
N ASP A 120 3.22 7.77 18.23
CA ASP A 120 4.47 7.03 18.13
C ASP A 120 4.17 5.65 17.55
N LEU A 121 4.89 5.31 16.49
CA LEU A 121 4.83 4.03 15.80
C LEU A 121 6.23 3.45 15.89
N THR A 122 6.36 2.27 16.49
CA THR A 122 7.64 1.60 16.67
C THR A 122 7.51 0.16 16.21
N GLY A 123 8.45 -0.32 15.41
CA GLY A 123 8.55 -1.70 14.96
C GLY A 123 7.46 -2.12 13.99
N ILE A 124 6.92 -1.20 13.18
CA ILE A 124 5.88 -1.55 12.21
C ILE A 124 6.53 -2.37 11.07
N GLN A 125 6.21 -3.66 11.03
CA GLN A 125 6.67 -4.55 9.97
C GLN A 125 5.89 -4.28 8.69
N VAL A 126 6.62 -4.08 7.60
CA VAL A 126 6.08 -3.93 6.26
C VAL A 126 6.69 -5.00 5.37
N ASN A 127 5.83 -5.83 4.78
CA ASN A 127 6.19 -6.76 3.72
C ASN A 127 5.50 -6.34 2.41
N VAL A 128 6.27 -6.32 1.33
CA VAL A 128 5.75 -6.12 -0.03
C VAL A 128 6.18 -7.30 -0.87
N ASP A 129 5.22 -8.09 -1.31
CA ASP A 129 5.44 -9.28 -2.13
C ASP A 129 5.09 -9.01 -3.59
N SER A 130 5.73 -9.76 -4.49
CA SER A 130 5.47 -9.69 -5.94
C SER A 130 5.69 -8.30 -6.56
N CYS A 131 6.65 -7.53 -6.03
CA CYS A 131 7.04 -6.27 -6.62
C CYS A 131 8.32 -6.42 -7.47
N LEU A 132 8.22 -6.12 -8.76
CA LEU A 132 9.35 -6.10 -9.66
C LEU A 132 9.96 -4.69 -9.69
N GLY A 133 11.11 -4.54 -9.03
CA GLY A 133 11.87 -3.29 -8.97
C GLY A 133 11.94 -2.70 -7.56
N PRO A 134 12.36 -1.43 -7.42
CA PRO A 134 12.44 -0.75 -6.14
C PRO A 134 11.04 -0.51 -5.56
N VAL A 135 10.89 -0.75 -4.26
CA VAL A 135 9.69 -0.38 -3.49
C VAL A 135 9.98 0.93 -2.78
N SER A 136 9.07 1.88 -2.86
CA SER A 136 9.17 3.13 -2.09
C SER A 136 8.16 3.14 -0.97
N VAL A 137 8.59 3.52 0.23
CA VAL A 137 7.73 3.73 1.38
C VAL A 137 7.82 5.17 1.85
N ARG A 138 6.69 5.74 2.26
CA ARG A 138 6.65 7.01 2.97
C ARG A 138 5.63 6.96 4.08
N VAL A 139 5.87 7.69 5.15
CA VAL A 139 4.90 7.87 6.23
C VAL A 139 4.07 9.11 5.91
N TYR A 140 2.80 9.08 6.26
CA TYR A 140 1.95 10.27 6.26
C TYR A 140 1.33 10.48 7.63
N THR A 141 1.13 11.75 7.97
CA THR A 141 0.38 12.17 9.15
C THR A 141 -0.67 13.17 8.71
N GLN A 142 -1.92 12.92 9.09
CA GLN A 142 -3.03 13.83 8.92
C GLN A 142 -3.43 14.39 10.28
N PHE A 143 -3.51 15.71 10.39
CA PHE A 143 -4.01 16.40 11.56
C PHE A 143 -5.26 17.18 11.20
N SER A 144 -6.39 16.79 11.78
CA SER A 144 -7.69 17.37 11.53
C SER A 144 -8.21 18.05 12.78
N ILE A 145 -8.71 19.28 12.65
CA ILE A 145 -9.31 20.06 13.72
C ILE A 145 -10.71 20.46 13.29
N SER A 146 -11.69 20.25 14.16
CA SER A 146 -13.05 20.74 14.01
C SER A 146 -13.31 21.87 14.99
N THR A 147 -13.86 22.98 14.50
CA THR A 147 -14.29 24.13 15.30
C THR A 147 -15.79 24.36 15.10
N HIS A 148 -16.36 25.34 15.80
CA HIS A 148 -17.77 25.72 15.59
C HIS A 148 -18.06 26.33 14.20
N VAL A 149 -17.02 26.71 13.45
CA VAL A 149 -17.16 27.47 12.19
C VAL A 149 -16.57 26.75 10.98
N ALA A 150 -15.53 25.94 11.18
CA ALA A 150 -14.84 25.26 10.09
C ALA A 150 -14.12 23.99 10.56
N ASP A 151 -13.95 23.07 9.61
CA ASP A 151 -13.06 21.92 9.71
C ASP A 151 -11.78 22.21 8.93
N THR A 152 -10.63 21.97 9.54
CA THR A 152 -9.30 22.17 8.93
C THR A 152 -8.52 20.89 9.00
N THR A 153 -7.93 20.47 7.88
CA THR A 153 -7.12 19.26 7.80
C THR A 153 -5.77 19.61 7.19
N VAL A 154 -4.69 19.21 7.87
CA VAL A 154 -3.31 19.37 7.41
C VAL A 154 -2.70 17.99 7.23
N ASN A 155 -2.14 17.72 6.06
CA ASN A 155 -1.42 16.48 5.79
C ASN A 155 0.07 16.78 5.65
N VAL A 156 0.90 16.00 6.33
CA VAL A 156 2.35 16.03 6.25
C VAL A 156 2.83 14.67 5.79
N TYR A 157 3.77 14.66 4.86
CA TYR A 157 4.37 13.44 4.32
C TYR A 157 5.87 13.47 4.60
N SER A 158 6.44 12.30 4.91
CA SER A 158 7.89 12.15 4.94
C SER A 158 8.46 12.09 3.53
N ASP A 159 9.77 12.29 3.42
CA ASP A 159 10.49 11.92 2.21
C ASP A 159 10.32 10.41 1.95
N PRO A 160 10.20 10.00 0.67
CA PRO A 160 10.13 8.59 0.33
C PRO A 160 11.49 7.91 0.51
N SER A 161 11.47 6.75 1.15
CA SER A 161 12.63 5.86 1.29
C SER A 161 12.45 4.61 0.44
N THR A 162 13.50 4.18 -0.23
CA THR A 162 13.48 2.93 -1.01
C THR A 162 13.86 1.75 -0.11
N ILE A 163 13.12 0.64 -0.20
CA ILE A 163 13.35 -0.61 0.51
C ILE A 163 13.55 -1.79 -0.44
#